data_AF-A0A2G9MV86-F1
#
_entry.id   AF-A0A2G9MV86-F1
#
_cell.length_a   1.000
_cell.length_b   1.000
_cell.length_c   1.000
_cell.angle_alpha   90.00
_cell.angle_beta   90.00
_cell.angle_gamma   90.00
#
_symmetry.space_group_name_H-M   'P 1'
#
loop_
_entity.id
_entity.type
_entity.pdbx_description
1 polymer ?
#
loop_
_entity_poly.entity_id
_entity_poly.type
_entity_poly.pdbx_seq_one_letter_code
_entity_poly.pdbx_strand_id
1 'polypeptide(L)'
;MYGQNPGAMAALGYDGIKVLADALNRATDFGHAAVKTAINSTQGYVGVTGSISLDSNRNAVKSAVVLETTPQGAIFKQKVNP
;
A
#
# COMPACT_ATOMS: atom_id res chain seq x y z
N MET A 1 -3.89 11.11 21.00
CA MET A 1 -4.20 11.41 19.58
C MET A 1 -2.93 11.86 18.90
N TYR A 2 -2.60 11.39 17.69
CA TYR A 2 -1.21 11.36 17.19
C TYR A 2 -0.55 12.71 16.85
N GLY A 3 -1.30 13.83 16.78
CA GLY A 3 -0.79 15.21 16.81
C GLY A 3 0.27 15.62 15.76
N GLN A 4 0.61 14.74 14.83
CA GLN A 4 1.74 14.85 13.92
C GLN A 4 1.37 14.23 12.56
N ASN A 5 2.03 14.69 11.50
CA ASN A 5 1.84 14.12 10.17
C ASN A 5 2.36 12.68 10.12
N PRO A 6 1.60 11.72 9.58
CA PRO A 6 2.04 10.33 9.50
C PRO A 6 3.21 10.20 8.54
N GLY A 7 4.24 9.48 8.97
CA GLY A 7 5.34 9.06 8.10
C GLY A 7 4.92 7.95 7.12
N ALA A 8 5.79 7.66 6.17
CA ALA A 8 5.54 6.66 5.12
C ALA A 8 5.14 5.28 5.67
N MET A 9 5.77 4.82 6.76
CA MET A 9 5.46 3.51 7.35
C MET A 9 4.05 3.43 7.95
N ALA A 10 3.56 4.52 8.54
CA ALA A 10 2.19 4.57 9.06
C ALA A 10 1.17 4.52 7.90
N ALA A 11 1.43 5.24 6.81
CA ALA A 11 0.59 5.20 5.62
C ALA A 11 0.62 3.81 4.93
N LEU A 12 1.78 3.16 4.86
CA LEU A 12 1.91 1.80 4.31
C LEU A 12 1.17 0.76 5.14
N GLY A 13 1.27 0.84 6.48
CA GLY A 13 0.51 -0.04 7.38
C GLY A 13 -1.00 0.14 7.22
N TYR A 14 -1.46 1.38 7.08
CA TYR A 14 -2.87 1.68 6.82
C TYR A 14 -3.36 1.05 5.52
N ASP A 15 -2.63 1.23 4.43
CA ASP A 15 -2.97 0.65 3.14
C ASP A 15 -2.93 -0.88 3.17
N GLY A 16 -1.97 -1.48 3.86
CA GLY A 16 -1.88 -2.93 4.01
C GLY A 16 -3.12 -3.52 4.68
N ILE A 17 -3.62 -2.91 5.76
CA ILE A 17 -4.86 -3.34 6.42
C ILE A 17 -6.06 -3.16 5.49
N LYS A 18 -6.10 -2.07 4.73
CA LYS A 18 -7.20 -1.80 3.79
C LYS A 18 -7.22 -2.77 2.61
N VAL A 19 -6.06 -3.11 2.04
CA VAL A 19 -5.92 -4.16 1.03
C VAL A 19 -6.36 -5.51 1.58
N LEU A 20 -5.99 -5.85 2.81
CA LEU A 20 -6.46 -7.08 3.45
C LEU A 20 -7.99 -7.09 3.62
N ALA A 21 -8.56 -6.00 4.11
CA ALA A 21 -10.01 -5.89 4.28
C ALA A 21 -10.76 -6.01 2.95
N ASP A 22 -10.27 -5.35 1.91
CA ASP A 22 -10.78 -5.49 0.54
C ASP A 22 -10.69 -6.94 0.02
N ALA A 23 -9.54 -7.59 0.21
CA ALA A 23 -9.37 -8.99 -0.15
C ALA A 23 -10.33 -9.91 0.59
N LEU A 24 -10.56 -9.69 1.89
CA LEU A 24 -11.52 -10.46 2.67
C LEU A 24 -12.96 -10.27 2.17
N ASN A 25 -13.33 -9.07 1.71
CA ASN A 25 -14.65 -8.83 1.10
C ASN A 25 -14.80 -9.52 -0.26
N ARG A 26 -13.70 -9.74 -1.00
CA ARG A 26 -13.69 -10.46 -2.28
C ARG A 26 -13.55 -11.97 -2.14
N ALA A 27 -13.09 -12.47 -1.00
CA ALA A 27 -12.89 -13.89 -0.78
C ALA A 27 -14.24 -14.64 -0.74
N THR A 28 -14.25 -15.87 -1.27
CA THR A 28 -15.44 -16.73 -1.25
C THR A 28 -15.78 -17.23 0.15
N ASP A 29 -14.76 -17.37 1.00
CA ASP A 29 -14.83 -17.78 2.39
C ASP A 29 -13.56 -17.31 3.13
N PHE A 30 -13.49 -17.57 4.44
CA PHE A 30 -12.35 -17.21 5.29
C PHE A 30 -11.30 -18.33 5.43
N GLY A 31 -11.36 -19.35 4.60
CA GLY A 31 -10.35 -20.39 4.50
C GLY A 31 -9.05 -19.86 3.91
N HIS A 32 -7.93 -20.45 4.31
CA HIS A 32 -6.59 -20.03 3.89
C HIS A 32 -6.47 -19.91 2.36
N ALA A 33 -6.96 -20.90 1.60
CA ALA A 33 -6.86 -20.88 0.13
C ALA A 33 -7.63 -19.71 -0.50
N ALA A 34 -8.86 -19.44 -0.04
CA ALA A 34 -9.69 -18.36 -0.57
C ALA A 34 -9.08 -16.98 -0.25
N VAL A 35 -8.70 -16.76 1.01
CA VAL A 35 -8.09 -15.49 1.46
C VAL A 35 -6.76 -15.24 0.75
N LYS A 36 -5.90 -16.25 0.63
CA LYS A 36 -4.63 -16.13 -0.11
C LYS A 36 -4.86 -15.74 -1.57
N THR A 37 -5.85 -16.36 -2.22
CA THR A 37 -6.19 -16.07 -3.62
C THR A 37 -6.72 -14.65 -3.76
N ALA A 38 -7.59 -14.21 -2.85
CA ALA A 38 -8.12 -12.86 -2.85
C ALA A 38 -7.04 -11.79 -2.61
N ILE A 39 -6.10 -12.03 -1.70
CA ILE A 39 -4.96 -11.13 -1.49
C ILE A 39 -4.10 -11.04 -2.76
N ASN A 40 -3.68 -12.18 -3.32
CA ASN A 40 -2.80 -12.22 -4.49
C ASN A 40 -3.44 -11.67 -5.77
N SER A 41 -4.77 -11.66 -5.85
CA SER A 41 -5.51 -11.07 -6.98
C SER A 41 -5.74 -9.56 -6.86
N THR A 42 -5.17 -8.91 -5.83
CA THR A 42 -5.28 -7.45 -5.66
C THR A 42 -4.61 -6.73 -6.83
N GLN A 43 -5.42 -5.98 -7.57
CA GLN A 43 -4.99 -5.16 -8.71
C GLN A 43 -5.66 -3.79 -8.64
N GLY A 44 -4.87 -2.73 -8.80
CA GLY A 44 -5.39 -1.37 -8.92
C GLY A 44 -6.04 -0.79 -7.66
N TYR A 45 -5.82 -1.38 -6.48
CA TYR A 45 -6.40 -0.87 -5.23
C TYR A 45 -5.87 0.54 -4.94
N VAL A 46 -6.74 1.53 -4.80
CA VAL A 46 -6.34 2.93 -4.57
C VAL A 46 -6.23 3.20 -3.07
N GLY A 47 -4.99 3.24 -2.57
CA GLY A 47 -4.67 3.56 -1.18
C GLY A 47 -4.07 4.97 -1.01
N VAL A 48 -3.75 5.31 0.24
CA VAL A 48 -3.10 6.58 0.61
C VAL A 48 -1.74 6.72 -0.06
N THR A 49 -1.01 5.62 -0.19
CA THR A 49 0.34 5.58 -0.74
C THR A 49 0.37 5.30 -2.25
N GLY A 50 -0.77 5.45 -2.93
CA GLY A 50 -0.94 5.26 -4.37
C GLY A 50 -1.73 4.00 -4.74
N SER A 51 -1.70 3.66 -6.03
CA SER A 51 -2.31 2.42 -6.53
C SER A 51 -1.45 1.21 -6.17
N ILE A 52 -2.08 0.12 -5.76
CA ILE A 52 -1.44 -1.11 -5.29
C ILE A 52 -1.93 -2.27 -6.15
N SER A 53 -0.97 -2.90 -6.81
CA SER A 53 -1.12 -4.16 -7.55
C SER A 53 -0.07 -5.15 -7.06
N LEU A 54 -0.43 -6.41 -6.89
CA LEU A 54 0.55 -7.46 -6.58
C LEU A 54 1.03 -8.16 -7.85
N ASP A 55 2.34 -8.36 -7.98
CA ASP A 55 2.91 -9.20 -9.03
C ASP A 55 2.82 -10.71 -8.70
N SER A 56 3.32 -11.57 -9.59
CA SER A 56 3.34 -13.03 -9.39
C SER A 56 4.15 -13.47 -8.16
N ASN A 57 5.11 -12.66 -7.74
CA ASN A 57 5.96 -12.89 -6.57
C ASN A 57 5.34 -12.29 -5.29
N ARG A 58 4.15 -11.70 -5.39
CA ARG A 58 3.41 -11.03 -4.30
C ARG A 58 4.09 -9.74 -3.83
N ASN A 59 4.89 -9.11 -4.69
CA ASN A 59 5.40 -7.78 -4.44
C ASN A 59 4.37 -6.73 -4.84
N ALA A 60 4.23 -5.69 -4.03
CA ALA A 60 3.45 -4.52 -4.42
C ALA A 60 4.19 -3.70 -5.49
N VAL A 61 3.66 -3.71 -6.71
CA VAL A 61 4.11 -2.85 -7.80
C VAL A 61 3.44 -1.50 -7.64
N LYS A 62 4.24 -0.50 -7.26
CA LYS A 62 3.79 0.87 -6.99
C LYS A 62 4.91 1.87 -7.24
N SER A 63 4.54 3.12 -7.41
CA SER A 63 5.49 4.22 -7.60
C SER A 63 6.33 4.49 -6.35
N ALA A 64 7.60 4.78 -6.57
CA ALA A 64 8.51 5.30 -5.55
C ALA A 64 8.42 6.84 -5.48
N VAL A 65 8.76 7.40 -4.32
CA VAL A 65 8.83 8.85 -4.10
C VAL A 65 10.26 9.23 -3.74
N VAL A 66 10.78 10.24 -4.42
CA VAL A 66 12.06 10.88 -4.09
C VAL A 66 11.78 12.08 -3.21
N LEU A 67 12.39 12.09 -2.03
CA LEU A 67 12.34 13.20 -1.09
C LEU A 67 13.71 13.84 -0.99
N GLU A 68 13.76 15.16 -0.95
CA GLU A 68 14.96 15.92 -0.61
C GLU A 68 14.96 16.23 0.89
N THR A 69 16.06 15.91 1.56
CA THR A 69 16.25 16.23 2.97
C THR A 69 16.79 17.66 3.10
N THR A 70 16.03 18.52 3.77
CA THR A 70 16.40 19.92 4.06
C THR A 70 16.42 20.18 5.57
N PRO A 71 16.99 21.31 6.04
CA PRO A 71 16.91 21.70 7.45
C PRO A 71 15.46 21.87 7.97
N GLN A 72 14.51 22.14 7.08
CA GLN A 72 13.08 22.28 7.39
C GLN A 72 12.33 20.94 7.33
N GLY A 73 13.01 19.84 6.98
CA GLY A 73 12.44 18.50 6.85
C GLY A 73 12.50 17.95 5.43
N ALA A 74 11.80 16.84 5.20
CA ALA A 74 11.74 16.20 3.89
C ALA A 74 10.74 16.92 2.96
N ILE A 75 11.20 17.31 1.77
CA ILE A 75 10.39 17.96 0.74
C ILE A 75 10.19 16.99 -0.43
N PHE A 76 8.97 16.88 -0.93
CA PHE A 76 8.68 16.09 -2.12
C PHE A 76 9.43 16.65 -3.34
N LYS A 77 10.14 15.79 -4.07
CA LYS A 77 10.79 16.16 -5.33
C LYS A 77 10.06 15.61 -6.53
N GLN A 78 9.91 14.30 -6.58
CA GLN A 78 9.29 13.63 -7.70
C GLN A 78 8.78 12.25 -7.34
N LYS A 79 7.92 11.74 -8.21
CA LYS A 79 7.40 10.38 -8.21
C LYS A 79 8.00 9.61 -9.38
N VAL A 80 8.53 8.43 -9.12
CA VAL A 80 9.08 7.52 -10.13
C VAL A 80 8.17 6.32 -10.22
N ASN A 81 7.62 6.05 -11.40
CA ASN A 81 6.78 4.87 -11.61
C ASN A 81 7.65 3.65 -11.96
N PRO A 82 7.23 2.44 -11.55
CA PRO A 82 7.85 1.20 -12.00
C PRO A 82 7.72 1.00 -13.50
#